data_AF-A0A1H4LB75-F1
#
_entry.id   AF-A0A1H4LB75-F1
#
_cell.length_a   1.000
_cell.length_b   1.000
_cell.length_c   1.000
_cell.angle_alpha   90.00
_cell.angle_beta   90.00
_cell.angle_gamma   90.00
#
_symmetry.space_group_name_H-M   'P 1'
#
loop_
_entity.id
_entity.type
_entity.pdbx_description
1 polymer ?
#
loop_
_entity_poly.entity_id
_entity_poly.type
_entity_poly.pdbx_seq_one_letter_code
_entity_poly.pdbx_strand_id
1 'polypeptide(L)'
;MPQAAKRLFELPVQFENAARSWLEHGERTPAAPRYASSVVLIKDTPDGMSTWLAYRSGSSPLGVVSFPGGSVEEHDDDPMPWIGPSPAQWADALGIEDPALARRHVVAAIRELFEETGVLLAGPDASSTVAVTNPQEWMAAREAVAAQDKTLADVLDRRGLSLRTDLLKPLVNWLSPDFAHRRFNTRYFAATLPLGQEPRLLESKGVWGRWVCAPRLLGDRTGTSLGDEIAQENTRGRTLGQLMVPGTEIILEKLGTAKGCVAYLSHKRKTHVYQPTLVEVDGDLKLEVVPPSPPATTALPVVPPSS
;
A
#
# COMPACT_ATOMS: atom_id res chain seq x y z
N MET A 1 0.86 -18.42 23.30
CA MET A 1 1.59 -18.04 22.08
C MET A 1 2.42 -16.80 22.42
N PRO A 2 3.70 -16.70 22.03
CA PRO A 2 4.47 -15.52 22.35
C PRO A 2 3.80 -14.31 21.70
N GLN A 3 3.57 -13.27 22.50
CA GLN A 3 3.19 -11.94 22.02
C GLN A 3 4.14 -11.60 20.89
N ALA A 4 3.63 -11.30 19.70
CA ALA A 4 4.50 -10.92 18.59
C ALA A 4 5.35 -9.73 19.09
N ALA A 5 6.66 -9.93 19.12
CA ALA A 5 7.57 -9.00 19.79
C ALA A 5 7.50 -7.64 19.10
N LYS A 6 7.63 -6.58 19.91
CA LYS A 6 7.87 -5.21 19.42
C LYS A 6 9.03 -5.24 18.43
N ARG A 7 8.89 -4.51 17.32
CA ARG A 7 9.92 -4.48 16.27
C ARG A 7 10.47 -3.07 16.15
N LEU A 8 11.80 -2.99 16.09
CA LEU A 8 12.52 -1.75 15.87
C LEU A 8 12.91 -1.66 14.39
N PHE A 9 12.68 -0.49 13.82
CA PHE A 9 13.07 -0.12 12.47
C PHE A 9 13.97 1.11 12.53
N GLU A 10 14.89 1.21 11.57
CA GLU A 10 15.67 2.43 11.38
C GLU A 10 14.73 3.61 11.14
N LEU A 11 15.06 4.76 11.70
CA LEU A 11 14.37 6.00 11.37
C LEU A 11 14.83 6.44 9.97
N PRO A 12 13.93 6.56 8.98
CA PRO A 12 14.31 7.07 7.67
C PRO A 12 14.92 8.47 7.77
N VAL A 13 16.00 8.73 7.02
CA VAL A 13 16.78 9.98 7.11
C VAL A 13 15.90 11.23 6.94
N GLN A 14 14.87 11.17 6.09
CA GLN A 14 13.95 12.30 5.90
C GLN A 14 13.14 12.68 7.15
N PHE A 15 13.12 11.83 8.18
CA PHE A 15 12.37 12.02 9.41
C PHE A 15 13.25 12.45 10.59
N GLU A 16 14.57 12.44 10.48
CA GLU A 16 15.50 12.74 11.58
C GLU A 16 15.25 14.12 12.21
N ASN A 17 15.12 15.17 11.40
CA ASN A 17 14.90 16.52 11.89
C ASN A 17 13.56 16.64 12.64
N ALA A 18 12.50 16.04 12.11
CA ALA A 18 11.17 16.05 12.72
C ALA A 18 11.17 15.27 14.05
N ALA A 19 11.84 14.12 14.09
CA ALA A 19 11.97 13.29 15.28
C ALA A 19 12.77 13.98 16.39
N ARG A 20 13.91 14.61 16.07
CA ARG A 20 14.70 15.37 17.04
C ARG A 20 13.92 16.54 17.62
N SER A 21 13.28 17.34 16.77
CA SER A 21 12.45 18.47 17.19
C SER A 21 11.30 18.03 18.12
N TRP A 22 10.71 16.87 17.86
CA TRP A 22 9.66 16.29 18.71
C TRP A 22 10.16 15.91 20.11
N LEU A 23 11.34 15.31 20.21
CA LEU A 23 11.95 14.97 21.50
C LEU A 23 12.37 16.21 22.29
N GLU A 24 12.95 17.20 21.62
CA GLU A 24 13.45 18.43 22.24
C GLU A 24 12.33 19.34 22.78
N HIS A 25 11.19 19.41 22.09
CA HIS A 25 10.11 20.34 22.44
C HIS A 25 8.90 19.69 23.12
N GLY A 26 8.90 18.36 23.31
CA GLY A 26 7.82 17.61 23.93
C GLY A 26 6.59 17.40 23.04
N GLU A 27 5.64 16.61 23.54
CA GLU A 27 4.42 16.21 22.82
C GLU A 27 3.55 17.43 22.45
N ARG A 28 3.57 17.80 21.17
CA ARG A 28 2.63 18.75 20.57
C ARG A 28 1.43 18.00 20.03
N THR A 29 0.30 18.68 19.82
CA THR A 29 -0.82 18.07 19.07
C THR A 29 -0.34 17.66 17.67
N PRO A 30 -0.38 16.37 17.31
CA PRO A 30 0.07 15.93 15.98
C PRO A 30 -0.80 16.53 14.88
N ALA A 31 -0.22 16.83 13.72
CA ALA A 31 -0.97 17.28 12.56
C ALA A 31 -2.04 16.23 12.16
N ALA A 32 -3.23 16.66 11.76
CA ALA A 32 -4.25 15.72 11.30
C ALA A 32 -3.74 14.92 10.08
N PRO A 33 -3.87 13.58 10.06
CA PRO A 33 -3.39 12.78 8.95
C PRO A 33 -4.30 12.96 7.73
N ARG A 34 -3.70 13.06 6.53
CA ARG A 34 -4.44 12.97 5.27
C ARG A 34 -4.76 11.51 4.96
N TYR A 35 -5.95 11.25 4.42
CA TYR A 35 -6.29 9.90 3.96
C TYR A 35 -5.54 9.54 2.70
N ALA A 36 -5.06 8.31 2.63
CA ALA A 36 -4.36 7.77 1.46
C ALA A 36 -4.72 6.31 1.24
N SER A 37 -4.48 5.84 0.02
CA SER A 37 -4.63 4.44 -0.36
C SER A 37 -3.43 3.98 -1.18
N SER A 38 -3.07 2.71 -1.04
CA SER A 38 -1.96 2.11 -1.78
C SER A 38 -2.25 0.65 -2.14
N VAL A 39 -1.81 0.21 -3.32
CA VAL A 39 -2.08 -1.13 -3.82
C VAL A 39 -0.80 -1.94 -3.96
N VAL A 40 -0.77 -3.05 -3.26
CA VAL A 40 0.23 -4.10 -3.37
C VAL A 40 -0.17 -5.00 -4.54
N LEU A 41 0.32 -4.65 -5.73
CA LEU A 41 0.08 -5.43 -6.93
C LEU A 41 0.98 -6.68 -6.91
N ILE A 42 0.39 -7.87 -6.90
CA ILE A 42 1.11 -9.13 -6.72
C ILE A 42 0.98 -10.06 -7.92
N LYS A 43 1.99 -10.90 -8.12
CA LYS A 43 1.94 -12.05 -9.03
C LYS A 43 2.80 -13.20 -8.51
N ASP A 44 2.44 -14.41 -8.91
CA ASP A 44 3.24 -15.60 -8.64
C ASP A 44 4.39 -15.71 -9.65
N THR A 45 5.57 -16.06 -9.16
CA THR A 45 6.75 -16.38 -9.97
C THR A 45 7.42 -17.64 -9.45
N PRO A 46 8.25 -18.34 -10.25
CA PRO A 46 8.98 -19.52 -9.78
C PRO A 46 9.84 -19.27 -8.54
N ASP A 47 10.36 -18.06 -8.38
CA ASP A 47 11.22 -17.66 -7.25
C ASP A 47 10.44 -17.20 -6.02
N GLY A 48 9.10 -17.20 -6.07
CA GLY A 48 8.21 -16.72 -5.01
C GLY A 48 7.29 -15.58 -5.48
N MET A 49 6.54 -15.01 -4.54
CA MET A 49 5.66 -13.89 -4.86
C MET A 49 6.46 -12.64 -5.22
N SER A 50 6.10 -12.02 -6.34
CA SER A 50 6.64 -10.74 -6.78
C SER A 50 5.60 -9.64 -6.60
N THR A 51 6.08 -8.42 -6.34
CA THR A 51 5.25 -7.21 -6.23
C THR A 51 5.81 -6.08 -7.08
N TRP A 52 4.97 -5.15 -7.51
CA TRP A 52 5.43 -3.95 -8.21
C TRP A 52 5.84 -2.86 -7.20
N LEU A 53 7.08 -2.39 -7.31
CA LEU A 53 7.58 -1.23 -6.57
C LEU A 53 8.01 -0.14 -7.55
N ALA A 54 7.89 1.11 -7.12
CA ALA A 54 8.33 2.28 -7.87
C ALA A 54 9.14 3.23 -7.00
N TYR A 55 10.05 3.95 -7.65
CA TYR A 55 10.75 5.08 -7.06
C TYR A 55 9.83 6.31 -7.03
N ARG A 56 9.83 7.02 -5.90
CA ARG A 56 9.12 8.28 -5.74
C ARG A 56 10.11 9.42 -5.69
N SER A 57 9.94 10.39 -6.58
CA SER A 57 10.72 11.62 -6.55
C SER A 57 10.32 12.48 -5.34
N GLY A 58 11.33 13.07 -4.69
CA GLY A 58 11.14 13.97 -3.55
C GLY A 58 10.81 13.28 -2.23
N SER A 59 10.28 14.06 -1.29
CA SER A 59 9.93 13.57 0.05
C SER A 59 8.53 12.94 0.04
N SER A 60 8.49 11.63 0.27
CA SER A 60 7.27 10.83 0.36
C SER A 60 7.10 10.24 1.76
N PRO A 61 5.88 10.30 2.34
CA PRO A 61 5.56 9.66 3.61
C PRO A 61 5.54 8.12 3.53
N LEU A 62 5.55 7.55 2.31
CA LEU A 62 5.57 6.11 2.05
C LEU A 62 6.98 5.57 1.80
N GLY A 63 8.00 6.44 1.88
CA GLY A 63 9.38 6.12 1.55
C GLY A 63 9.75 6.49 0.12
N VAL A 64 11.04 6.33 -0.19
CA VAL A 64 11.63 6.61 -1.50
C VAL A 64 11.27 5.52 -2.50
N VAL A 65 11.08 4.29 -2.01
CA VAL A 65 10.57 3.16 -2.79
C VAL A 65 9.32 2.62 -2.13
N SER A 66 8.23 2.54 -2.89
CA SER A 66 6.95 2.07 -2.35
C SER A 66 6.09 1.36 -3.39
N PHE A 67 4.99 0.80 -2.91
CA PHE A 67 3.86 0.40 -3.74
C PHE A 67 3.21 1.65 -4.37
N PRO A 68 2.48 1.50 -5.51
CA PRO A 68 1.68 2.59 -6.07
C PRO A 68 0.62 3.04 -5.07
N GLY A 69 0.38 4.34 -5.00
CA GLY A 69 -0.53 4.91 -4.01
C GLY A 69 -0.38 6.40 -3.82
N GLY A 70 -1.43 7.01 -3.28
CA GLY A 70 -1.50 8.44 -3.10
C GLY A 70 -2.67 8.84 -2.23
N SER A 71 -2.96 10.14 -2.24
CA SER A 71 -3.96 10.72 -1.35
C SER A 71 -5.35 10.40 -1.87
N VAL A 72 -6.31 10.29 -0.95
CA VAL A 72 -7.72 10.36 -1.30
C VAL A 72 -8.03 11.78 -1.76
N GLU A 73 -8.78 11.91 -2.85
CA GLU A 73 -9.16 13.18 -3.47
C GLU A 73 -10.69 13.34 -3.49
N GLU A 74 -11.16 14.57 -3.73
CA GLU A 74 -12.60 14.87 -3.78
C GLU A 74 -13.30 14.12 -4.93
N HIS A 75 -12.66 14.02 -6.09
CA HIS A 75 -13.18 13.29 -7.26
C HIS A 75 -13.27 11.77 -7.05
N ASP A 76 -12.72 11.22 -5.96
CA ASP A 76 -12.94 9.81 -5.61
C ASP A 76 -14.40 9.53 -5.18
N ASP A 77 -15.21 10.57 -4.97
CA ASP A 77 -16.67 10.48 -4.75
C ASP A 77 -17.48 10.43 -6.05
N ASP A 78 -16.89 10.74 -7.21
CA ASP A 78 -17.59 10.81 -8.50
C ASP A 78 -18.41 9.54 -8.79
N PRO A 79 -19.64 9.65 -9.31
CA PRO A 79 -20.46 8.49 -9.60
C PRO A 79 -19.87 7.69 -10.78
N MET A 80 -19.79 6.37 -10.63
CA MET A 80 -19.34 5.46 -11.70
C MET A 80 -19.97 4.08 -11.52
N PRO A 81 -20.15 3.29 -12.59
CA PRO A 81 -20.62 1.92 -12.48
C PRO A 81 -19.68 1.09 -11.58
N TRP A 82 -20.27 0.28 -10.71
CA TRP A 82 -19.56 -0.37 -9.61
C TRP A 82 -19.91 -1.85 -9.53
N ILE A 83 -18.88 -2.69 -9.49
CA ILE A 83 -19.01 -4.14 -9.33
C ILE A 83 -18.21 -4.56 -8.10
N GLY A 84 -18.85 -5.34 -7.25
CA GLY A 84 -18.27 -5.85 -6.01
C GLY A 84 -19.01 -5.38 -4.76
N PRO A 85 -18.36 -5.44 -3.58
CA PRO A 85 -18.99 -5.09 -2.31
C PRO A 85 -19.48 -3.65 -2.32
N SER A 86 -20.65 -3.39 -1.72
CA SER A 86 -21.18 -2.03 -1.60
C SER A 86 -20.25 -1.15 -0.74
N PRO A 87 -20.34 0.19 -0.83
CA PRO A 87 -19.61 1.09 0.06
C PRO A 87 -19.77 0.75 1.55
N ALA A 88 -20.96 0.32 1.98
CA ALA A 88 -21.20 -0.11 3.36
C ALA A 88 -20.46 -1.41 3.72
N GLN A 89 -20.39 -2.38 2.80
CA GLN A 89 -19.61 -3.60 3.01
C GLN A 89 -18.10 -3.31 3.04
N TRP A 90 -17.63 -2.34 2.24
CA TRP A 90 -16.25 -1.85 2.34
C TRP A 90 -15.99 -1.11 3.65
N ALA A 91 -16.94 -0.33 4.14
CA ALA A 91 -16.84 0.36 5.42
C ALA A 91 -16.61 -0.65 6.56
N ASP A 92 -17.42 -1.70 6.62
CA ASP A 92 -17.25 -2.82 7.56
C ASP A 92 -15.88 -3.50 7.37
N ALA A 93 -15.53 -3.88 6.15
CA ALA A 93 -14.27 -4.55 5.85
C ALA A 93 -13.03 -3.71 6.21
N LEU A 94 -13.12 -2.38 6.11
CA LEU A 94 -12.04 -1.45 6.42
C LEU A 94 -12.10 -0.92 7.86
N GLY A 95 -13.14 -1.23 8.64
CA GLY A 95 -13.37 -0.62 9.95
C GLY A 95 -13.45 0.91 9.85
N ILE A 96 -14.24 1.41 8.91
CA ILE A 96 -14.53 2.82 8.69
C ILE A 96 -16.03 3.01 8.97
N GLU A 97 -16.39 4.01 9.77
CA GLU A 97 -17.80 4.26 10.11
C GLU A 97 -18.58 4.86 8.93
N ASP A 98 -17.95 5.77 8.18
CA ASP A 98 -18.55 6.44 7.03
C ASP A 98 -18.38 5.62 5.72
N PRO A 99 -19.47 5.12 5.11
CA PRO A 99 -19.41 4.42 3.83
C PRO A 99 -18.88 5.27 2.67
N ALA A 100 -19.05 6.60 2.69
CA ALA A 100 -18.54 7.47 1.65
C ALA A 100 -17.00 7.56 1.72
N LEU A 101 -16.44 7.71 2.93
CA LEU A 101 -15.00 7.60 3.12
C LEU A 101 -14.44 6.23 2.73
N ALA A 102 -15.16 5.14 3.04
CA ALA A 102 -14.75 3.80 2.61
C ALA A 102 -14.73 3.66 1.08
N ARG A 103 -15.75 4.17 0.39
CA ARG A 103 -15.79 4.28 -1.07
C ARG A 103 -14.56 5.03 -1.58
N ARG A 104 -14.28 6.22 -1.06
CA ARG A 104 -13.15 7.05 -1.51
C ARG A 104 -11.83 6.33 -1.39
N HIS A 105 -11.58 5.60 -0.29
CA HIS A 105 -10.38 4.80 -0.16
C HIS A 105 -10.24 3.72 -1.25
N VAL A 106 -11.35 3.05 -1.61
CA VAL A 106 -11.36 2.01 -2.66
C VAL A 106 -11.15 2.61 -4.05
N VAL A 107 -11.82 3.73 -4.35
CA VAL A 107 -11.65 4.45 -5.63
C VAL A 107 -10.22 4.98 -5.75
N ALA A 108 -9.71 5.66 -4.71
CA ALA A 108 -8.33 6.15 -4.66
C ALA A 108 -7.31 5.03 -4.89
N ALA A 109 -7.52 3.85 -4.29
CA ALA A 109 -6.63 2.71 -4.50
C ALA A 109 -6.54 2.31 -5.98
N ILE A 110 -7.67 2.24 -6.69
CA ILE A 110 -7.70 1.86 -8.11
C ILE A 110 -7.20 3.00 -9.00
N ARG A 111 -7.56 4.25 -8.69
CA ARG A 111 -7.09 5.44 -9.40
C ARG A 111 -5.57 5.53 -9.37
N GLU A 112 -4.97 5.45 -8.19
CA GLU A 112 -3.52 5.54 -8.01
C GLU A 112 -2.78 4.36 -8.66
N LEU A 113 -3.35 3.14 -8.59
CA LEU A 113 -2.82 2.00 -9.33
C LEU A 113 -2.80 2.26 -10.84
N PHE A 114 -3.90 2.76 -11.39
CA PHE A 114 -4.01 3.09 -12.80
C PHE A 114 -3.07 4.25 -13.20
N GLU A 115 -3.02 5.30 -12.41
CA GLU A 115 -2.16 6.45 -12.67
C GLU A 115 -0.68 6.02 -12.71
N GLU A 116 -0.20 5.37 -11.65
CA GLU A 116 1.22 5.06 -11.51
C GLU A 116 1.69 3.89 -12.38
N THR A 117 0.81 2.91 -12.64
CA THR A 117 1.20 1.66 -13.31
C THR A 117 0.44 1.36 -14.59
N GLY A 118 -0.69 2.00 -14.84
CA GLY A 118 -1.56 1.69 -15.98
C GLY A 118 -2.38 0.42 -15.82
N VAL A 119 -2.20 -0.29 -14.70
CA VAL A 119 -3.06 -1.41 -14.34
C VAL A 119 -4.41 -0.87 -13.88
N LEU A 120 -5.48 -1.28 -14.56
CA LEU A 120 -6.84 -0.84 -14.28
C LEU A 120 -7.71 -2.02 -13.84
N LEU A 121 -8.24 -1.93 -12.62
CA LEU A 121 -9.23 -2.85 -12.08
C LEU A 121 -10.63 -2.41 -12.50
N ALA A 122 -10.93 -2.54 -13.78
CA ALA A 122 -12.23 -2.25 -14.37
C ALA A 122 -12.51 -3.19 -15.54
N GLY A 123 -13.79 -3.36 -15.87
CA GLY A 123 -14.23 -4.20 -16.98
C GLY A 123 -15.67 -3.89 -17.39
N PRO A 124 -16.14 -4.42 -18.53
CA PRO A 124 -17.53 -4.24 -18.97
C PRO A 124 -18.52 -4.97 -18.05
N ASP A 125 -18.06 -6.01 -17.34
CA ASP A 125 -18.89 -6.86 -16.49
C ASP A 125 -18.08 -7.51 -15.35
N ALA A 126 -18.75 -8.34 -14.54
CA ALA A 126 -18.17 -9.02 -13.38
C ALA A 126 -17.28 -10.22 -13.73
N SER A 127 -17.21 -10.62 -15.01
CA SER A 127 -16.46 -11.79 -15.46
C SER A 127 -15.14 -11.44 -16.15
N SER A 128 -14.95 -10.18 -16.54
CA SER A 128 -13.80 -9.74 -17.33
C SER A 128 -13.18 -8.43 -16.84
N THR A 129 -11.92 -8.20 -17.21
CA THR A 129 -11.23 -6.90 -17.07
C THR A 129 -10.94 -6.33 -18.45
N VAL A 130 -10.81 -5.01 -18.54
CA VAL A 130 -10.50 -4.33 -19.79
C VAL A 130 -9.17 -4.80 -20.37
N ALA A 131 -9.16 -4.99 -21.70
CA ALA A 131 -7.96 -5.26 -22.46
C ALA A 131 -7.29 -3.95 -22.91
N VAL A 132 -5.98 -3.86 -22.76
CA VAL A 132 -5.20 -2.70 -23.19
C VAL A 132 -4.78 -2.89 -24.65
N THR A 133 -5.66 -2.52 -25.59
CA THR A 133 -5.44 -2.70 -27.04
C THR A 133 -4.71 -1.53 -27.70
N ASN A 134 -4.83 -0.31 -27.17
CA ASN A 134 -4.17 0.90 -27.67
C ASN A 134 -3.32 1.58 -26.57
N PRO A 135 -2.05 1.19 -26.39
CA PRO A 135 -1.22 1.66 -25.29
C PRO A 135 -1.00 3.18 -25.24
N GLN A 136 -0.94 3.86 -26.39
CA GLN A 136 -0.73 5.32 -26.44
C GLN A 136 -1.95 6.09 -25.94
N GLU A 137 -3.15 5.66 -26.33
CA GLU A 137 -4.40 6.27 -25.86
C GLU A 137 -4.60 6.05 -24.35
N TRP A 138 -4.27 4.85 -23.86
CA TRP A 138 -4.28 4.56 -22.43
C TRP A 138 -3.26 5.39 -21.66
N MET A 139 -2.06 5.59 -22.20
CA MET A 139 -1.07 6.49 -21.59
C MET A 139 -1.59 7.93 -21.53
N ALA A 140 -2.14 8.47 -22.63
CA ALA A 140 -2.70 9.82 -22.65
C ALA A 140 -3.85 9.99 -21.65
N ALA A 141 -4.70 8.97 -21.47
CA ALA A 141 -5.74 8.99 -20.45
C ALA A 141 -5.16 8.99 -19.03
N ARG A 142 -4.09 8.24 -18.78
CA ARG A 142 -3.38 8.24 -17.48
C ARG A 142 -2.72 9.57 -17.18
N GLU A 143 -2.05 10.17 -18.16
CA GLU A 143 -1.44 11.51 -18.02
C GLU A 143 -2.49 12.56 -17.69
N ALA A 144 -3.65 12.52 -18.35
CA ALA A 144 -4.76 13.43 -18.05
C ALA A 144 -5.31 13.23 -16.62
N VAL A 145 -5.37 11.99 -16.11
CA VAL A 145 -5.75 11.74 -14.72
C VAL A 145 -4.68 12.25 -13.75
N ALA A 146 -3.40 12.00 -14.04
CA ALA A 146 -2.29 12.46 -13.22
C ALA A 146 -2.17 13.99 -13.14
N ALA A 147 -2.54 14.67 -14.23
CA ALA A 147 -2.61 16.13 -14.32
C ALA A 147 -3.90 16.72 -13.73
N GLN A 148 -4.83 15.87 -13.27
CA GLN A 148 -6.17 16.24 -12.81
C GLN A 148 -7.04 16.95 -13.89
N ASP A 149 -6.73 16.73 -15.18
CA ASP A 149 -7.52 17.21 -16.32
C ASP A 149 -8.76 16.36 -16.57
N LYS A 150 -8.76 15.11 -16.09
CA LYS A 150 -9.87 14.15 -16.16
C LYS A 150 -9.92 13.34 -14.88
N THR A 151 -11.11 12.91 -14.48
CA THR A 151 -11.25 12.00 -13.34
C THR A 151 -11.20 10.54 -13.80
N LEU A 152 -11.02 9.61 -12.86
CA LEU A 152 -11.14 8.18 -13.18
C LEU A 152 -12.54 7.85 -13.72
N ALA A 153 -13.58 8.51 -13.20
CA ALA A 153 -14.95 8.33 -13.66
C ALA A 153 -15.09 8.67 -15.16
N ASP A 154 -14.49 9.79 -15.62
CA ASP A 154 -14.47 10.17 -17.04
C ASP A 154 -13.82 9.10 -17.93
N VAL A 155 -12.73 8.48 -17.44
CA VAL A 155 -12.01 7.44 -18.17
C VAL A 155 -12.86 6.18 -18.34
N LEU A 156 -13.61 5.81 -17.30
CA LEU A 156 -14.49 4.64 -17.29
C LEU A 156 -15.74 4.87 -18.13
N ASP A 157 -16.41 6.01 -17.97
CA ASP A 157 -17.66 6.35 -18.67
C ASP A 157 -17.47 6.35 -20.20
N ARG A 158 -16.41 7.02 -20.68
CA ARG A 158 -16.06 7.05 -22.12
C ARG A 158 -15.83 5.67 -22.73
N ARG A 159 -15.56 4.64 -21.91
CA ARG A 159 -15.25 3.28 -22.34
C ARG A 159 -16.33 2.26 -21.95
N GLY A 160 -17.42 2.70 -21.33
CA GLY A 160 -18.47 1.81 -20.85
C GLY A 160 -17.98 0.79 -19.82
N LEU A 161 -17.06 1.19 -18.93
CA LEU A 161 -16.43 0.31 -17.95
C LEU A 161 -17.03 0.51 -16.56
N SER A 162 -17.09 -0.59 -15.80
CA SER A 162 -17.41 -0.60 -14.38
C SER A 162 -16.16 -0.84 -13.55
N LEU A 163 -16.05 -0.14 -12.43
CA LEU A 163 -14.99 -0.33 -11.45
C LEU A 163 -15.15 -1.71 -10.78
N ARG A 164 -14.11 -2.54 -10.85
CA ARG A 164 -14.09 -3.93 -10.34
C ARG A 164 -13.49 -3.99 -8.94
N THR A 165 -14.25 -3.49 -7.96
CA THR A 165 -13.76 -3.39 -6.58
C THR A 165 -13.62 -4.76 -5.91
N ASP A 166 -14.36 -5.76 -6.35
CA ASP A 166 -14.24 -7.16 -5.92
C ASP A 166 -12.85 -7.78 -6.13
N LEU A 167 -12.04 -7.19 -7.02
CA LEU A 167 -10.66 -7.59 -7.29
C LEU A 167 -9.65 -7.03 -6.27
N LEU A 168 -10.06 -6.07 -5.42
CA LEU A 168 -9.24 -5.58 -4.31
C LEU A 168 -9.47 -6.40 -3.04
N LYS A 169 -8.42 -6.51 -2.23
CA LYS A 169 -8.49 -7.06 -0.86
C LYS A 169 -7.87 -6.09 0.14
N PRO A 170 -8.54 -5.76 1.27
CA PRO A 170 -7.91 -5.03 2.36
C PRO A 170 -6.67 -5.77 2.90
N LEU A 171 -5.61 -5.03 3.21
CA LEU A 171 -4.41 -5.57 3.87
C LEU A 171 -4.22 -5.00 5.26
N VAL A 172 -3.67 -3.79 5.35
CA VAL A 172 -3.26 -3.14 6.60
C VAL A 172 -3.62 -1.67 6.55
N ASN A 173 -3.84 -1.06 7.72
CA ASN A 173 -3.89 0.38 7.85
C ASN A 173 -2.60 0.90 8.47
N TRP A 174 -1.99 1.90 7.86
CA TRP A 174 -0.74 2.50 8.33
C TRP A 174 -0.96 3.99 8.64
N LEU A 175 -0.81 4.34 9.92
CA LEU A 175 -0.85 5.71 10.38
C LEU A 175 0.59 6.20 10.61
N SER A 176 0.94 7.33 9.97
CA SER A 176 2.25 7.95 10.17
C SER A 176 2.52 8.28 11.64
N PRO A 177 3.79 8.26 12.09
CA PRO A 177 4.17 8.66 13.44
C PRO A 177 3.71 10.09 13.77
N ASP A 178 3.51 10.36 15.06
CA ASP A 178 2.99 11.66 15.53
C ASP A 178 3.93 12.83 15.27
N PHE A 179 5.24 12.59 15.31
CA PHE A 179 6.25 13.60 15.05
C PHE A 179 6.33 13.99 13.57
N ALA A 180 5.77 13.21 12.64
CA ALA A 180 5.91 13.48 11.21
C ALA A 180 5.15 14.76 10.83
N HIS A 181 5.82 15.70 10.15
CA HIS A 181 5.17 16.96 9.73
C HIS A 181 4.03 16.74 8.73
N ARG A 182 4.18 15.75 7.84
CA ARG A 182 3.15 15.34 6.88
C ARG A 182 2.67 13.94 7.27
N ARG A 183 1.51 13.86 7.92
CA ARG A 183 0.92 12.60 8.39
C ARG A 183 -0.08 12.05 7.39
N PHE A 184 -0.10 10.73 7.26
CA PHE A 184 -1.02 10.01 6.40
C PHE A 184 -1.64 8.83 7.14
N ASN A 185 -2.90 8.56 6.84
CA ASN A 185 -3.65 7.38 7.26
C ASN A 185 -3.89 6.54 6.00
N THR A 186 -2.93 5.67 5.70
CA THR A 186 -2.83 4.93 4.45
C THR A 186 -3.45 3.55 4.57
N ARG A 187 -4.51 3.32 3.79
CA ARG A 187 -5.11 1.99 3.63
C ARG A 187 -4.40 1.24 2.52
N TYR A 188 -3.76 0.12 2.87
CA TYR A 188 -3.16 -0.78 1.89
C TYR A 188 -4.18 -1.82 1.43
N PHE A 189 -4.19 -2.06 0.13
CA PHE A 189 -4.95 -3.10 -0.54
C PHE A 189 -4.01 -4.03 -1.30
N ALA A 190 -4.48 -5.22 -1.66
CA ALA A 190 -3.82 -6.11 -2.60
C ALA A 190 -4.69 -6.38 -3.82
N ALA A 191 -4.05 -6.57 -4.96
CA ALA A 191 -4.67 -7.05 -6.18
C ALA A 191 -3.68 -7.93 -6.96
N THR A 192 -4.18 -8.94 -7.66
CA THR A 192 -3.40 -9.64 -8.68
C THR A 192 -3.35 -8.83 -9.96
N LEU A 193 -2.25 -8.94 -10.72
CA LEU A 193 -2.17 -8.40 -12.07
C LEU A 193 -3.29 -9.01 -12.96
N PRO A 194 -4.21 -8.21 -13.52
CA PRO A 194 -5.19 -8.70 -14.48
C PRO A 194 -4.51 -9.26 -15.72
N LEU A 195 -5.07 -10.32 -16.29
CA LEU A 195 -4.52 -10.97 -17.48
C LEU A 195 -4.44 -9.97 -18.65
N GLY A 196 -3.30 -9.93 -19.33
CA GLY A 196 -3.08 -9.08 -20.51
C GLY A 196 -2.77 -7.62 -20.20
N GLN A 197 -2.67 -7.24 -18.92
CA GLN A 197 -2.14 -5.94 -18.51
C GLN A 197 -0.68 -6.09 -18.05
N GLU A 198 0.12 -5.05 -18.25
CA GLU A 198 1.50 -4.99 -17.76
C GLU A 198 1.77 -3.60 -17.16
N PRO A 199 2.31 -3.52 -15.93
CA PRO A 199 2.67 -2.25 -15.32
C PRO A 199 3.68 -1.47 -16.18
N ARG A 200 3.40 -0.18 -16.37
CA ARG A 200 4.28 0.78 -17.03
C ARG A 200 4.27 2.08 -16.26
N LEU A 201 5.45 2.65 -16.06
CA LEU A 201 5.58 3.97 -15.48
C LEU A 201 4.85 5.01 -16.33
N LEU A 202 4.40 6.09 -15.69
CA LEU A 202 3.89 7.27 -16.37
C LEU A 202 5.02 7.95 -17.16
N GLU A 203 4.77 8.42 -18.38
CA GLU A 203 5.83 8.95 -19.26
C GLU A 203 6.38 10.29 -18.75
N SER A 204 5.53 11.12 -18.15
CA SER A 204 5.88 12.45 -17.66
C SER A 204 6.81 12.46 -16.43
N LYS A 205 6.66 11.48 -15.52
CA LYS A 205 7.33 11.48 -14.20
C LYS A 205 7.99 10.16 -13.80
N GLY A 206 7.87 9.13 -14.62
CA GLY A 206 8.39 7.80 -14.34
C GLY A 206 9.92 7.73 -14.40
N VAL A 207 10.56 7.35 -13.29
CA VAL A 207 12.03 7.18 -13.24
C VAL A 207 12.41 5.72 -13.13
N TRP A 208 11.85 5.01 -12.14
CA TRP A 208 12.12 3.59 -11.92
C TRP A 208 10.87 2.91 -11.36
N GLY A 209 10.60 1.71 -11.87
CA GLY A 209 9.58 0.82 -11.34
C GLY A 209 9.71 -0.55 -11.95
N ARG A 210 9.65 -1.59 -11.10
CA ARG A 210 9.92 -2.97 -11.49
C ARG A 210 9.11 -3.94 -10.64
N TRP A 211 8.90 -5.11 -11.22
CA TRP A 211 8.56 -6.30 -10.45
C TRP A 211 9.77 -6.72 -9.61
N VAL A 212 9.59 -6.81 -8.30
CA VAL A 212 10.61 -7.31 -7.38
C VAL A 212 10.12 -8.60 -6.74
N CYS A 213 11.01 -9.60 -6.62
CA CYS A 213 10.74 -10.84 -5.90
C CYS A 213 10.91 -10.58 -4.40
N ALA A 214 9.82 -10.70 -3.62
CA ALA A 214 9.83 -10.33 -2.20
C ALA A 214 10.83 -11.16 -1.37
N PRO A 215 10.90 -12.51 -1.49
CA PRO A 215 11.93 -13.30 -0.81
C PRO A 215 13.36 -12.85 -1.14
N ARG A 216 13.66 -12.58 -2.42
CA ARG A 216 15.00 -12.14 -2.85
C ARG A 216 15.35 -10.78 -2.27
N LEU A 217 14.42 -9.83 -2.35
CA LEU A 217 14.61 -8.48 -1.83
C LEU A 217 14.85 -8.47 -0.31
N LEU A 218 14.12 -9.29 0.43
CA LEU A 218 14.31 -9.44 1.88
C LEU A 218 15.60 -10.17 2.24
N GLY A 219 16.11 -11.04 1.36
CA GLY A 219 17.41 -11.69 1.53
C GLY A 219 18.59 -10.72 1.47
N ASP A 220 18.42 -9.57 0.79
CA ASP A 220 19.43 -8.52 0.64
C ASP A 220 19.13 -7.28 1.50
N ARG A 221 18.48 -7.46 2.65
CA ARG A 221 17.93 -6.35 3.45
C ARG A 221 18.99 -5.32 3.87
N THR A 222 20.20 -5.79 4.16
CA THR A 222 21.34 -4.99 4.61
C THR A 222 22.25 -4.55 3.45
N GLY A 223 22.03 -5.08 2.25
CA GLY A 223 22.76 -4.67 1.06
C GLY A 223 22.14 -3.43 0.42
N THR A 224 22.84 -2.89 -0.58
CA THR A 224 22.47 -1.65 -1.27
C THR A 224 21.97 -1.86 -2.69
N SER A 225 21.84 -3.13 -3.12
CA SER A 225 21.62 -3.50 -4.54
C SER A 225 20.39 -2.81 -5.14
N LEU A 226 19.27 -2.76 -4.42
CA LEU A 226 18.06 -2.07 -4.89
C LEU A 226 18.31 -0.57 -5.07
N GLY A 227 18.95 0.06 -4.09
CA GLY A 227 19.24 1.50 -4.13
C GLY A 227 20.18 1.87 -5.26
N ASP A 228 21.19 1.03 -5.50
CA ASP A 228 22.17 1.18 -6.57
C ASP A 228 21.58 0.90 -7.96
N GLU A 229 20.63 -0.04 -8.07
CA GLU A 229 19.85 -0.29 -9.29
C GLU A 229 18.99 0.93 -9.68
N ILE A 230 18.29 1.53 -8.70
CA ILE A 230 17.45 2.72 -8.93
C ILE A 230 18.31 3.93 -9.33
N ALA A 231 19.55 3.97 -8.85
CA ALA A 231 20.60 4.86 -9.33
C ALA A 231 20.33 6.37 -9.13
N GLN A 232 19.44 6.76 -8.22
CA GLN A 232 19.17 8.15 -7.84
C GLN A 232 20.05 8.60 -6.66
N GLU A 233 20.25 9.91 -6.51
CA GLU A 233 21.08 10.48 -5.45
C GLU A 233 20.63 10.05 -4.04
N ASN A 234 19.32 10.01 -3.81
CA ASN A 234 18.72 9.60 -2.55
C ASN A 234 18.52 8.08 -2.41
N THR A 235 18.98 7.26 -3.37
CA THR A 235 18.87 5.79 -3.32
C THR A 235 20.21 5.06 -3.30
N ARG A 236 21.25 5.60 -3.94
CA ARG A 236 22.56 4.94 -4.02
C ARG A 236 23.18 4.72 -2.64
N GLY A 237 23.74 3.53 -2.43
CA GLY A 237 24.34 3.13 -1.17
C GLY A 237 23.36 3.00 0.00
N ARG A 238 22.04 2.99 -0.26
CA ARG A 238 21.01 2.88 0.78
C ARG A 238 20.50 1.45 0.92
N THR A 239 20.30 1.02 2.16
CA THR A 239 19.72 -0.29 2.49
C THR A 239 18.19 -0.28 2.34
N LEU A 240 17.55 -1.45 2.45
CA LEU A 240 16.09 -1.54 2.32
C LEU A 240 15.35 -0.68 3.35
N GLY A 241 15.82 -0.67 4.61
CA GLY A 241 15.23 0.10 5.70
C GLY A 241 15.39 1.62 5.53
N GLN A 242 16.37 2.06 4.74
CA GLN A 242 16.58 3.46 4.41
C GLN A 242 15.76 3.92 3.19
N LEU A 243 15.39 2.98 2.30
CA LEU A 243 14.61 3.25 1.10
C LEU A 243 13.10 3.23 1.36
N MET A 244 12.65 2.47 2.36
CA MET A 244 11.25 2.15 2.59
C MET A 244 10.79 2.58 3.98
N VAL A 245 9.47 2.74 4.14
CA VAL A 245 8.89 2.85 5.48
C VAL A 245 8.58 1.47 6.05
N PRO A 246 8.52 1.34 7.40
CA PRO A 246 8.28 0.04 8.04
C PRO A 246 7.01 -0.67 7.57
N GLY A 247 5.96 0.07 7.20
CA GLY A 247 4.73 -0.50 6.63
C GLY A 247 4.98 -1.29 5.34
N THR A 248 5.81 -0.77 4.45
CA THR A 248 6.21 -1.45 3.20
C THR A 248 7.01 -2.71 3.50
N GLU A 249 7.99 -2.64 4.40
CA GLU A 249 8.81 -3.79 4.79
C GLU A 249 7.98 -4.92 5.43
N ILE A 250 7.04 -4.59 6.33
CA ILE A 250 6.15 -5.56 6.97
C ILE A 250 5.27 -6.26 5.92
N ILE A 251 4.80 -5.54 4.91
CA ILE A 251 4.02 -6.13 3.82
C ILE A 251 4.92 -7.06 2.99
N LEU A 252 6.14 -6.63 2.65
CA LEU A 252 7.09 -7.46 1.90
C LEU A 252 7.40 -8.77 2.63
N GLU A 253 7.60 -8.75 3.94
CA GLU A 253 7.81 -9.97 4.74
C GLU A 253 6.63 -10.94 4.70
N LYS A 254 5.41 -10.41 4.76
CA LYS A 254 4.20 -11.22 4.61
C LYS A 254 4.10 -11.81 3.21
N LEU A 255 4.53 -11.08 2.17
CA LEU A 255 4.62 -11.62 0.80
C LEU A 255 5.72 -12.68 0.68
N GLY A 256 6.88 -12.45 1.28
CA GLY A 256 8.04 -13.35 1.21
C GLY A 256 7.80 -14.70 1.88
N THR A 257 6.86 -14.78 2.82
CA THR A 257 6.47 -16.02 3.51
C THR A 257 5.23 -16.69 2.92
N ALA A 258 4.49 -15.99 2.05
CA ALA A 258 3.25 -16.49 1.47
C ALA A 258 3.49 -17.56 0.40
N LYS A 259 2.54 -18.51 0.30
CA LYS A 259 2.58 -19.63 -0.65
C LYS A 259 1.67 -19.36 -1.85
N GLY A 260 1.93 -18.23 -2.50
CA GLY A 260 1.27 -17.79 -3.72
C GLY A 260 0.09 -16.84 -3.51
N CYS A 261 -0.31 -16.19 -4.60
CA CYS A 261 -1.32 -15.13 -4.62
C CYS A 261 -2.67 -15.61 -4.09
N VAL A 262 -3.11 -16.80 -4.50
CA VAL A 262 -4.40 -17.36 -4.06
C VAL A 262 -4.44 -17.52 -2.54
N ALA A 263 -3.40 -18.11 -1.95
CA ALA A 263 -3.32 -18.28 -0.49
C ALA A 263 -3.24 -16.93 0.23
N TYR A 264 -2.44 -16.00 -0.30
CA TYR A 264 -2.29 -14.66 0.27
C TYR A 264 -3.59 -13.85 0.27
N LEU A 265 -4.33 -13.86 -0.84
CA LEU A 265 -5.58 -13.11 -0.98
C LEU A 265 -6.77 -13.77 -0.27
N SER A 266 -6.75 -15.10 -0.10
CA SER A 266 -7.80 -15.84 0.62
C SER A 266 -7.70 -15.70 2.14
N HIS A 267 -6.54 -15.27 2.66
CA HIS A 267 -6.35 -15.10 4.09
C HIS A 267 -7.22 -13.95 4.63
N LYS A 268 -8.18 -14.28 5.51
CA LYS A 268 -9.01 -13.27 6.20
C LYS A 268 -8.18 -12.53 7.22
N ARG A 269 -8.07 -11.21 7.05
CA ARG A 269 -7.33 -10.32 7.96
C ARG A 269 -8.33 -9.51 8.75
N LYS A 270 -8.06 -9.33 10.05
CA LYS A 270 -8.73 -8.27 10.81
C LYS A 270 -8.03 -6.96 10.51
N THR A 271 -8.80 -5.90 10.32
CA THR A 271 -8.27 -4.55 10.19
C THR A 271 -7.48 -4.21 11.44
N HIS A 272 -6.24 -3.80 11.24
CA HIS A 272 -5.38 -3.32 12.30
C HIS A 272 -4.66 -2.06 11.82
N VAL A 273 -4.62 -1.06 12.69
CA VAL A 273 -3.88 0.18 12.48
C VAL A 273 -2.50 0.01 13.08
N TYR A 274 -1.49 0.03 12.23
CA TYR A 274 -0.11 0.15 12.64
C TYR A 274 0.23 1.64 12.75
N GLN A 275 0.74 2.05 13.90
CA GLN A 275 1.27 3.38 14.11
C GLN A 275 2.63 3.25 14.78
N PRO A 276 3.74 3.65 14.13
CA PRO A 276 5.05 3.58 14.74
C PRO A 276 5.20 4.67 15.80
N THR A 277 5.86 4.33 16.89
CA THR A 277 6.26 5.28 17.93
C THR A 277 7.76 5.56 17.81
N LEU A 278 8.14 6.81 18.08
CA LEU A 278 9.55 7.18 18.16
C LEU A 278 10.11 6.66 19.48
N VAL A 279 11.24 5.98 19.43
CA VAL A 279 11.97 5.49 20.60
C VAL A 279 13.46 5.78 20.45
N GLU A 280 14.15 5.94 21.56
CA GLU A 280 15.60 6.02 21.60
C GLU A 280 16.16 4.69 22.14
N VAL A 281 17.06 4.06 21.39
CA VAL A 281 17.67 2.78 21.73
C VAL A 281 19.16 2.90 21.52
N ASP A 282 19.95 2.77 22.60
CA ASP A 282 21.41 2.89 22.59
C ASP A 282 21.92 4.22 21.99
N GLY A 283 21.14 5.31 22.14
CA GLY A 283 21.45 6.64 21.60
C GLY A 283 20.98 6.88 20.16
N ASP A 284 20.44 5.85 19.48
CA ASP A 284 19.89 5.97 18.15
C ASP A 284 18.37 6.13 18.18
N LEU A 285 17.85 7.02 17.34
CA LEU A 285 16.41 7.17 17.14
C LEU A 285 15.88 6.07 16.21
N LYS A 286 14.86 5.35 16.68
CA LYS A 286 14.24 4.23 15.97
C LYS A 286 12.73 4.35 15.98
N LEU A 287 12.10 3.61 15.08
CA LEU A 287 10.66 3.43 15.04
C LEU A 287 10.30 2.09 15.66
N GLU A 288 9.56 2.10 16.77
CA GLU A 288 8.95 0.91 17.35
C GLU A 288 7.59 0.67 16.69
N VAL A 289 7.39 -0.52 16.13
CA VAL A 289 6.10 -0.96 15.59
C VAL A 289 5.61 -2.14 16.41
N VAL A 290 4.43 -1.96 17.01
CA VAL A 290 3.75 -3.02 17.75
C VAL A 290 2.89 -3.82 16.78
N PRO A 291 3.09 -5.14 16.66
CA PRO A 291 2.21 -5.97 15.85
C PRO A 291 0.83 -6.13 16.51
N PRO A 292 -0.22 -6.44 15.72
CA PRO A 292 -1.53 -6.75 16.27
C PRO A 292 -1.42 -7.92 17.25
N SER A 293 -2.05 -7.78 18.43
CA SER A 293 -2.17 -8.88 19.37
C SER A 293 -2.87 -10.06 18.68
N PRO A 294 -2.39 -11.31 18.87
CA PRO A 294 -3.13 -12.47 18.40
C PRO A 294 -4.52 -12.49 19.04
N PRO A 295 -5.55 -13.01 18.35
CA PRO A 295 -6.87 -13.15 18.95
C PRO A 295 -6.76 -13.98 20.24
N ALA A 296 -7.49 -13.59 21.29
CA ALA A 296 -7.62 -14.39 22.49
C ALA A 296 -8.11 -15.78 22.08
N THR A 297 -7.31 -16.82 22.34
CA THR A 297 -7.74 -18.20 22.12
C THR A 297 -8.84 -18.49 23.12
N THR A 298 -10.10 -18.48 22.69
CA THR A 298 -11.18 -19.06 23.49
C THR A 298 -10.89 -20.56 23.57
N ALA A 299 -10.44 -21.02 24.73
CA ALA A 299 -10.30 -22.45 24.96
C ALA A 299 -11.67 -23.10 24.73
N LEU A 300 -11.72 -24.10 23.84
CA LEU A 300 -12.91 -24.93 23.70
C LEU A 300 -13.20 -25.55 25.07
N PRO A 301 -14.46 -25.53 25.55
CA PRO A 301 -14.80 -26.17 26.80
C PRO A 301 -14.46 -27.66 26.70
N VAL A 302 -13.65 -28.14 27.65
CA VAL A 302 -13.37 -29.56 27.82
C VAL A 302 -14.69 -30.23 28.17
N VAL A 303 -15.23 -31.02 27.24
CA VAL A 303 -16.38 -31.88 27.51
C VAL A 303 -15.90 -33.00 28.42
N PRO A 304 -16.43 -33.15 29.65
CA PRO A 304 -16.04 -34.24 30.52
C PRO A 304 -16.50 -35.59 29.90
N PRO A 305 -15.75 -36.68 30.10
CA PRO A 305 -16.13 -37.98 29.58
C PRO A 305 -17.46 -38.42 30.18
N SER A 306 -18.38 -38.84 29.31
CA SER A 306 -19.66 -39.44 29.67
C SER A 306 -19.42 -40.70 30.52
N SER A 307 -20.04 -40.71 31.70
CA SER A 307 -20.09 -41.82 32.65
C SER A 307 -20.95 -42.96 32.16
#